data_AF-A0A413N5I3-F1
#
_entry.id   AF-A0A413N5I3-F1
#
_cell.length_a   1.000
_cell.length_b   1.000
_cell.length_c   1.000
_cell.angle_alpha   90.00
_cell.angle_beta   90.00
_cell.angle_gamma   90.00
#
_symmetry.space_group_name_H-M   'P 1'
#
loop_
_entity.id
_entity.type
_entity.pdbx_description
1 polymer ?
#
loop_
_entity_poly.entity_id
_entity_poly.type
_entity_poly.pdbx_seq_one_letter_code
_entity_poly.pdbx_strand_id
1 'polypeptide(L)'
;MGIKMTTPASRIDTLINKEKERVEVLTVRALSYLGELCVIEARNRPQEISWYDRSGNLRSSIGYAIIHNGKILEYSDFTQVRQGNEGVRKGKALIEELSKKFANGYALVVVAGMNYAEFVEAMENKNVLASAELFARKELPGMMSKLKKQLAS
;
A
#
# COMPACT_ATOMS: atom_id res chain seq x y z
N MET A 1 7.59 -50.61 20.44
CA MET A 1 7.85 -50.19 19.04
C MET A 1 7.68 -48.67 18.98
N GLY A 2 8.72 -47.93 18.61
CA GLY A 2 8.66 -46.47 18.55
C GLY A 2 7.89 -45.96 17.33
N ILE A 3 7.22 -44.82 17.46
CA ILE A 3 6.55 -44.14 16.35
C ILE A 3 7.61 -43.77 15.30
N LYS A 4 7.40 -44.15 14.04
CA LYS A 4 8.30 -43.87 12.90
C LYS A 4 7.59 -42.97 11.91
N MET A 5 8.19 -41.83 11.57
CA MET A 5 7.64 -40.92 10.56
C MET A 5 7.70 -41.58 9.18
N THR A 6 6.55 -41.81 8.55
CA THR A 6 6.43 -42.41 7.21
C THR A 6 6.29 -41.37 6.10
N THR A 7 6.09 -40.10 6.46
CA THR A 7 5.97 -38.99 5.50
C THR A 7 7.35 -38.50 5.10
N PRO A 8 7.66 -38.39 3.79
CA PRO A 8 8.92 -37.81 3.33
C PRO A 8 9.03 -36.33 3.73
N ALA A 9 10.22 -35.90 4.17
CA ALA A 9 10.48 -34.50 4.54
C ALA A 9 10.13 -33.52 3.41
N SER A 10 10.40 -33.89 2.15
CA SER A 10 10.06 -33.09 0.97
C SER A 10 8.56 -32.79 0.83
N ARG A 11 7.69 -33.69 1.31
CA ARG A 11 6.23 -33.48 1.30
C ARG A 11 5.82 -32.46 2.36
N ILE A 12 6.51 -32.43 3.50
CA ILE A 12 6.34 -31.43 4.55
C ILE A 12 6.79 -30.06 4.03
N ASP A 13 7.96 -29.99 3.41
CA ASP A 13 8.50 -28.73 2.84
C ASP A 13 7.58 -28.14 1.77
N THR A 14 7.08 -28.99 0.86
CA THR A 14 6.12 -28.58 -0.16
C THR A 14 4.85 -27.99 0.44
N LEU A 15 4.33 -28.62 1.49
CA LEU A 15 3.11 -28.17 2.16
C LEU A 15 3.33 -26.83 2.88
N ILE A 16 4.46 -26.70 3.59
CA ILE A 16 4.85 -25.46 4.27
C ILE A 16 5.02 -24.32 3.25
N ASN A 17 5.70 -24.56 2.14
CA ASN A 17 5.92 -23.53 1.11
C ASN A 17 4.61 -23.10 0.45
N LYS A 18 3.71 -24.05 0.18
CA LYS A 18 2.38 -23.75 -0.35
C LYS A 18 1.56 -22.87 0.59
N GLU A 19 1.59 -23.15 1.89
CA GLU A 19 0.90 -22.30 2.87
C GLU A 19 1.55 -20.92 3.00
N LYS A 20 2.89 -20.82 2.92
CA LYS A 20 3.58 -19.52 2.88
C LYS A 20 3.13 -18.68 1.68
N GLU A 21 3.10 -19.27 0.49
CA GLU A 21 2.61 -18.59 -0.72
C GLU A 21 1.14 -18.15 -0.56
N ARG A 22 0.29 -19.00 0.00
CA ARG A 22 -1.11 -18.67 0.27
C ARG A 22 -1.24 -17.47 1.19
N VAL A 23 -0.48 -17.45 2.28
CA VAL A 23 -0.46 -16.34 3.25
C VAL A 23 0.01 -15.04 2.59
N GLU A 24 1.07 -15.11 1.78
CA GLU A 24 1.61 -13.95 1.06
C GLU A 24 0.56 -13.37 0.10
N VAL A 25 -0.06 -14.20 -0.74
CA VAL A 25 -1.09 -13.76 -1.69
C VAL A 25 -2.28 -13.09 -0.99
N LEU A 26 -2.76 -13.67 0.11
CA LEU A 26 -3.88 -13.10 0.88
C LEU A 26 -3.48 -11.78 1.55
N THR A 27 -2.25 -11.69 2.05
CA THR A 27 -1.72 -10.48 2.69
C THR A 27 -1.59 -9.35 1.67
N VAL A 28 -0.95 -9.62 0.52
CA VAL A 28 -0.80 -8.65 -0.57
C VAL A 28 -2.18 -8.18 -1.02
N ARG A 29 -3.11 -9.08 -1.31
CA ARG A 29 -4.48 -8.72 -1.74
C ARG A 29 -5.21 -7.81 -0.75
N ALA A 30 -5.09 -8.09 0.55
CA ALA A 30 -5.69 -7.24 1.58
C ALA A 30 -5.07 -5.84 1.59
N LEU A 31 -3.73 -5.77 1.55
CA LEU A 31 -3.02 -4.50 1.52
C LEU A 31 -3.28 -3.72 0.23
N SER A 32 -3.41 -4.37 -0.93
CA SER A 32 -3.73 -3.70 -2.20
C SER A 32 -5.12 -3.08 -2.12
N TYR A 33 -6.10 -3.82 -1.59
CA TYR A 33 -7.44 -3.29 -1.37
C TYR A 33 -7.45 -2.05 -0.47
N LEU A 34 -6.69 -2.07 0.64
CA LEU A 34 -6.54 -0.89 1.50
C LEU A 34 -5.85 0.28 0.78
N GLY A 35 -4.79 -0.03 0.02
CA GLY A 35 -4.04 0.93 -0.78
C GLY A 35 -4.92 1.67 -1.78
N GLU A 36 -5.75 0.93 -2.53
CA GLU A 36 -6.71 1.52 -3.48
C GLU A 36 -7.70 2.45 -2.79
N LEU A 37 -8.25 2.06 -1.64
CA LEU A 37 -9.15 2.92 -0.87
C LEU A 37 -8.47 4.19 -0.39
N CYS A 38 -7.21 4.10 0.06
CA CYS A 38 -6.41 5.26 0.46
C CYS A 38 -6.15 6.21 -0.72
N VAL A 39 -5.82 5.66 -1.89
CA VAL A 39 -5.64 6.45 -3.13
C VAL A 39 -6.93 7.13 -3.52
N ILE A 40 -8.07 6.43 -3.50
CA ILE A 40 -9.39 7.02 -3.80
C ILE A 40 -9.68 8.18 -2.84
N GLU A 41 -9.47 7.97 -1.54
CA GLU A 41 -9.73 8.98 -0.50
C GLU A 41 -8.84 10.23 -0.65
N ALA A 42 -7.56 10.05 -1.00
CA ALA A 42 -6.65 11.17 -1.24
C ALA A 42 -6.90 11.86 -2.59
N ARG A 43 -7.25 11.08 -3.62
CA ARG A 43 -7.29 11.54 -5.01
C ARG A 43 -8.64 12.10 -5.44
N ASN A 44 -9.76 11.57 -4.96
CA ASN A 44 -11.09 11.85 -5.51
C ASN A 44 -11.92 12.84 -4.67
N ARG A 45 -11.25 13.65 -3.83
CA ARG A 45 -11.96 14.67 -3.04
C ARG A 45 -12.57 15.77 -3.93
N PRO A 46 -13.86 16.13 -3.69
CA PRO A 46 -14.55 17.23 -4.38
C PRO A 46 -13.79 18.54 -4.25
N GLN A 47 -13.73 19.33 -5.32
CA GLN A 47 -12.89 20.51 -5.41
C GLN A 47 -13.27 21.61 -4.41
N GLU A 48 -14.51 21.59 -3.94
CA GLU A 48 -15.08 22.50 -2.94
C GLU A 48 -14.48 22.30 -1.54
N ILE A 49 -14.06 21.07 -1.22
CA ILE A 49 -13.43 20.69 0.06
C ILE A 49 -11.99 20.21 -0.12
N SER A 50 -11.47 20.30 -1.35
CA SER A 50 -10.17 19.81 -1.76
C SER A 50 -9.29 20.94 -2.27
N TRP A 51 -8.06 20.60 -2.60
CA TRP A 51 -7.06 21.48 -3.17
C TRP A 51 -7.21 21.55 -4.70
N TYR A 52 -6.82 22.69 -5.28
CA TYR A 52 -6.98 22.95 -6.70
C TYR A 52 -5.73 22.46 -7.48
N ASP A 53 -5.84 21.32 -8.18
CA ASP A 53 -4.77 20.86 -9.07
C ASP A 53 -4.83 21.57 -10.41
N ARG A 54 -3.98 22.59 -10.63
CA ARG A 54 -3.83 23.21 -11.96
C ARG A 54 -3.15 22.27 -12.95
N SER A 55 -2.02 21.69 -12.53
CA SER A 55 -1.11 20.95 -13.41
C SER A 55 -1.49 19.48 -13.61
N GLY A 56 -2.17 18.87 -12.64
CA GLY A 56 -2.40 17.43 -12.55
C GLY A 56 -1.28 16.67 -11.84
N ASN A 57 -0.14 17.30 -11.53
CA ASN A 57 1.01 16.62 -10.93
C ASN A 57 0.72 16.08 -9.53
N LEU A 58 -0.01 16.82 -8.70
CA LEU A 58 -0.27 16.37 -7.34
C LEU A 58 -1.18 15.12 -7.37
N ARG A 59 -2.26 15.11 -8.18
CA ARG A 59 -3.13 13.91 -8.31
C ARG A 59 -2.43 12.74 -8.98
N SER A 60 -1.51 13.02 -9.89
CA SER A 60 -0.71 11.99 -10.58
C SER A 60 0.39 11.41 -9.70
N SER A 61 0.79 12.13 -8.63
CA SER A 61 1.80 11.69 -7.69
C SER A 61 1.25 10.85 -6.53
N ILE A 62 -0.08 10.72 -6.45
CA ILE A 62 -0.76 9.90 -5.45
C ILE A 62 -0.76 8.45 -5.91
N GLY A 63 -0.27 7.57 -5.04
CA GLY A 63 -0.24 6.14 -5.29
C GLY A 63 0.20 5.38 -4.03
N TYR A 64 0.27 4.06 -4.15
CA TYR A 64 0.80 3.22 -3.08
C TYR A 64 1.70 2.11 -3.62
N ALA A 65 2.40 1.46 -2.71
CA ALA A 65 3.08 0.20 -2.94
C ALA A 65 3.06 -0.69 -1.70
N ILE A 66 3.22 -1.98 -1.95
CA ILE A 66 3.36 -3.01 -0.92
C ILE A 66 4.80 -3.46 -0.93
N ILE A 67 5.48 -3.29 0.19
CA ILE A 67 6.88 -3.67 0.38
C ILE A 67 6.92 -4.87 1.33
N HIS A 68 7.73 -5.87 0.98
CA HIS A 68 8.05 -6.99 1.85
C HIS A 68 9.57 -7.14 1.93
N ASN A 69 10.12 -6.99 3.14
CA ASN A 69 11.56 -7.12 3.42
C ASN A 69 12.44 -6.29 2.46
N GLY A 70 12.10 -5.01 2.28
CA GLY A 70 12.83 -4.08 1.44
C GLY A 70 12.60 -4.23 -0.07
N LYS A 71 11.76 -5.17 -0.51
CA LYS A 71 11.41 -5.36 -1.92
C LYS A 71 9.98 -4.93 -2.17
N ILE A 72 9.74 -4.20 -3.26
CA ILE A 72 8.37 -3.93 -3.67
C ILE A 72 7.76 -5.18 -4.31
N LEU A 73 6.60 -5.60 -3.81
CA LEU A 73 5.80 -6.70 -4.34
C LEU A 73 4.76 -6.20 -5.35
N GLU A 74 4.07 -5.10 -5.04
CA GLU A 74 3.06 -4.48 -5.91
C GLU A 74 3.12 -2.95 -5.85
N TYR A 75 2.68 -2.32 -6.93
CA TYR A 75 2.55 -0.88 -7.10
C TYR A 75 1.17 -0.53 -7.64
N SER A 76 0.61 0.59 -7.20
CA SER A 76 -0.52 1.21 -7.90
C SER A 76 -0.09 1.70 -9.28
N ASP A 77 -1.05 1.87 -10.20
CA ASP A 77 -0.76 2.29 -11.56
C ASP A 77 -0.22 3.72 -11.70
N PHE A 78 -0.32 4.56 -10.66
CA PHE A 78 0.00 5.99 -10.69
C PHE A 78 -0.58 6.67 -11.96
N THR A 79 -1.90 6.60 -12.11
CA THR A 79 -2.56 7.11 -13.32
C THR A 79 -2.23 8.59 -13.53
N GLN A 80 -1.75 8.95 -14.71
CA GLN A 80 -1.50 10.34 -15.03
C GLN A 80 -2.81 11.13 -15.14
N VAL A 81 -2.85 12.33 -14.56
CA VAL A 81 -3.91 13.33 -14.69
C VAL A 81 -3.34 14.50 -15.49
N ARG A 82 -4.01 14.88 -16.57
CA ARG A 82 -3.61 16.00 -17.45
C ARG A 82 -2.13 15.87 -17.87
N GLN A 83 -1.30 16.89 -17.65
CA GLN A 83 0.13 16.89 -17.98
C GLN A 83 1.01 16.43 -16.80
N GLY A 84 0.43 15.71 -15.84
CA GLY A 84 1.02 15.35 -14.55
C GLY A 84 2.18 14.32 -14.56
N ASN A 85 2.95 14.21 -15.64
CA ASN A 85 4.02 13.22 -15.82
C ASN A 85 5.09 13.31 -14.73
N GLU A 86 5.40 14.52 -14.27
CA GLU A 86 6.37 14.75 -13.21
C GLU A 86 5.88 14.17 -11.88
N GLY A 87 4.58 14.31 -11.61
CA GLY A 87 3.92 13.72 -10.45
C GLY A 87 4.08 12.20 -10.39
N VAL A 88 3.81 11.51 -11.51
CA VAL A 88 3.99 10.05 -11.61
C VAL A 88 5.43 9.65 -11.29
N ARG A 89 6.41 10.34 -11.91
CA ARG A 89 7.83 10.04 -11.71
C ARG A 89 8.27 10.24 -10.26
N LYS A 90 7.88 11.37 -9.65
CA LYS A 90 8.26 11.68 -8.26
C LYS A 90 7.57 10.76 -7.26
N GLY A 91 6.31 10.41 -7.48
CA GLY A 91 5.58 9.45 -6.65
C GLY A 91 6.28 8.08 -6.62
N LYS A 92 6.64 7.55 -7.80
CA LYS A 92 7.38 6.28 -7.90
C LYS A 92 8.76 6.36 -7.25
N ALA A 93 9.53 7.41 -7.53
CA ALA A 93 10.85 7.61 -6.94
C ALA A 93 10.80 7.69 -5.40
N LEU A 94 9.79 8.35 -4.84
CA LEU A 94 9.60 8.44 -3.39
C LEU A 94 9.30 7.08 -2.78
N ILE A 95 8.47 6.25 -3.41
CA ILE A 95 8.26 4.87 -2.94
C ILE A 95 9.54 4.06 -3.00
N GLU A 96 10.31 4.14 -4.08
CA GLU A 96 11.57 3.42 -4.20
C GLU A 96 12.55 3.80 -3.08
N GLU A 97 12.62 5.10 -2.73
CA GLU A 97 13.44 5.56 -1.61
C GLU A 97 12.92 5.01 -0.27
N LEU A 98 11.61 5.09 -0.03
CA LEU A 98 10.98 4.61 1.20
C LEU A 98 11.08 3.09 1.34
N SER A 99 11.02 2.33 0.24
CA SER A 99 11.09 0.87 0.24
C SER A 99 12.36 0.35 0.91
N LYS A 100 13.48 1.06 0.73
CA LYS A 100 14.79 0.73 1.33
C LYS A 100 14.80 0.89 2.85
N LYS A 101 13.88 1.68 3.41
CA LYS A 101 13.77 1.92 4.86
C LYS A 101 12.98 0.82 5.57
N PHE A 102 12.18 0.02 4.84
CA PHE A 102 11.35 -1.05 5.40
C PHE A 102 12.00 -2.42 5.22
N ALA A 103 13.00 -2.71 6.05
CA ALA A 103 13.81 -3.93 5.93
C ALA A 103 13.10 -5.22 6.35
N ASN A 104 12.01 -5.15 7.13
CA ASN A 104 11.37 -6.32 7.73
C ASN A 104 9.84 -6.24 7.66
N GLY A 105 9.21 -7.37 7.35
CA GLY A 105 7.76 -7.52 7.32
C GLY A 105 7.11 -6.86 6.11
N TYR A 106 5.77 -6.80 6.14
CA TYR A 106 4.98 -6.12 5.11
C TYR A 106 4.74 -4.66 5.50
N ALA A 107 4.87 -3.76 4.54
CA ALA A 107 4.53 -2.35 4.67
C ALA A 107 3.66 -1.92 3.49
N LEU A 108 2.53 -1.26 3.78
CA LEU A 108 1.76 -0.50 2.79
C LEU A 108 2.21 0.96 2.88
N VAL A 109 2.80 1.46 1.80
CA VAL A 109 3.28 2.84 1.71
C VAL A 109 2.38 3.59 0.74
N VAL A 110 1.67 4.60 1.23
CA VAL A 110 0.85 5.52 0.42
C VAL A 110 1.60 6.85 0.34
N VAL A 111 1.76 7.40 -0.86
CA VAL A 111 2.52 8.62 -1.09
C VAL A 111 1.73 9.66 -1.87
N ALA A 112 2.10 10.92 -1.70
CA ALA A 112 1.84 12.01 -2.62
C ALA A 112 3.19 12.66 -2.94
N GLY A 113 3.79 12.31 -4.08
CA GLY A 113 5.18 12.64 -4.44
C GLY A 113 5.50 14.12 -4.74
N MET A 114 4.66 15.06 -4.33
CA MET A 114 4.86 16.49 -4.56
C MET A 114 4.99 17.23 -3.22
N ASN A 115 6.09 17.95 -3.01
CA ASN A 115 6.40 18.74 -1.79
C ASN A 115 5.35 19.79 -1.41
N TYR A 116 4.40 20.10 -2.29
CA TYR A 116 3.28 20.98 -1.96
C TYR A 116 2.22 20.28 -1.09
N ALA A 117 2.25 18.96 -0.90
CA ALA A 117 1.31 18.26 -0.03
C ALA A 117 1.38 18.76 1.42
N GLU A 118 2.58 18.85 2.00
CA GLU A 118 2.79 19.39 3.35
C GLU A 118 2.47 20.89 3.42
N PHE A 119 2.82 21.66 2.38
CA PHE A 119 2.55 23.10 2.33
C PHE A 119 1.05 23.40 2.21
N VAL A 120 0.29 22.61 1.44
CA VAL A 120 -1.18 22.74 1.30
C VAL A 120 -1.88 22.30 2.59
N GLU A 121 -1.39 21.25 3.25
CA GLU A 121 -1.89 20.82 4.56
C GLU A 121 -1.65 21.88 5.64
N ALA A 122 -0.46 22.49 5.67
CA ALA A 122 -0.10 23.49 6.66
C ALA A 122 -0.71 24.88 6.42
N MET A 123 -0.90 25.28 5.16
CA MET A 123 -1.27 26.67 4.82
C MET A 123 -2.76 26.87 4.52
N GLU A 124 -3.47 25.84 4.03
CA GLU A 124 -4.91 25.94 3.73
C GLU A 124 -5.79 25.07 4.65
N ASN A 125 -5.20 24.37 5.64
CA ASN A 125 -5.92 23.41 6.49
C ASN A 125 -6.63 22.32 5.66
N LYS A 126 -6.06 21.98 4.50
CA LYS A 126 -6.63 21.04 3.51
C LYS A 126 -5.86 19.73 3.52
N ASN A 127 -6.54 18.64 3.87
CA ASN A 127 -5.96 17.31 3.94
C ASN A 127 -5.60 16.75 2.55
N VAL A 128 -4.35 16.33 2.39
CA VAL A 128 -3.83 15.67 1.18
C VAL A 128 -3.56 14.19 1.49
N LEU A 129 -2.69 13.90 2.45
CA LEU A 129 -2.40 12.55 2.95
C LEU A 129 -3.00 12.29 4.32
N ALA A 130 -3.22 13.34 5.13
CA ALA A 130 -3.76 13.20 6.49
C ALA A 130 -5.10 12.44 6.53
N SER A 131 -5.94 12.61 5.50
CA SER A 131 -7.19 11.86 5.38
C SER A 131 -7.01 10.39 5.03
N ALA A 132 -6.07 10.09 4.12
CA ALA A 132 -5.75 8.72 3.76
C ALA A 132 -5.11 7.98 4.95
N GLU A 133 -4.28 8.66 5.74
CA GLU A 133 -3.72 8.10 6.97
C GLU A 133 -4.82 7.80 8.00
N LEU A 134 -5.71 8.77 8.27
CA LEU A 134 -6.81 8.57 9.22
C LEU A 134 -7.75 7.43 8.79
N PHE A 135 -8.04 7.36 7.49
CA PHE A 135 -8.82 6.28 6.90
C PHE A 135 -8.11 4.92 7.06
N ALA A 136 -6.83 4.84 6.73
CA ALA A 136 -6.04 3.63 6.89
C ALA A 136 -6.03 3.15 8.34
N ARG A 137 -5.83 4.06 9.31
CA ARG A 137 -5.87 3.75 10.75
C ARG A 137 -7.22 3.20 11.20
N LYS A 138 -8.31 3.68 10.63
CA LYS A 138 -9.67 3.23 10.93
C LYS A 138 -9.97 1.84 10.35
N GLU A 139 -9.60 1.59 9.09
CA GLU A 139 -9.96 0.36 8.37
C GLU A 139 -9.00 -0.81 8.65
N LEU A 140 -7.73 -0.52 8.93
CA LEU A 140 -6.69 -1.53 9.13
C LEU A 140 -7.06 -2.59 10.19
N PRO A 141 -7.58 -2.25 11.39
CA PRO A 141 -7.93 -3.26 12.40
C PRO A 141 -8.99 -4.27 11.90
N GLY A 142 -10.02 -3.78 11.22
CA GLY A 142 -11.09 -4.62 10.66
C GLY A 142 -10.58 -5.54 9.56
N MET A 143 -9.70 -5.03 8.70
CA MET A 143 -9.07 -5.80 7.64
C MET A 143 -8.14 -6.89 8.19
N MET A 144 -7.33 -6.56 9.20
CA MET A 144 -6.46 -7.53 9.87
C MET A 144 -7.27 -8.65 10.55
N SER A 145 -8.45 -8.33 11.11
CA SER A 145 -9.35 -9.35 11.65
C SER A 145 -9.87 -10.30 10.55
N LYS A 146 -10.26 -9.77 9.40
CA LYS A 146 -10.71 -10.57 8.24
C LYS A 146 -9.58 -11.45 7.69
N LEU A 147 -8.39 -10.89 7.52
CA LEU A 147 -7.20 -11.63 7.07
C LEU A 147 -6.90 -12.80 8.01
N LYS A 148 -6.87 -12.56 9.33
CA LYS A 148 -6.66 -13.63 10.33
C LYS A 148 -7.68 -14.77 10.20
N LYS A 149 -8.95 -14.45 9.95
CA LYS A 149 -10.00 -15.46 9.73
C LYS A 149 -9.77 -16.26 8.45
N GLN A 150 -9.35 -15.60 7.37
CA GLN A 150 -9.06 -16.25 6.09
C GLN A 150 -7.80 -17.14 6.14
N LEU A 151 -6.81 -16.77 6.95
CA LEU A 151 -5.63 -17.60 7.18
C LEU A 151 -5.94 -18.83 8.04
N ALA A 152 -6.92 -18.73 8.93
CA ALA A 152 -7.35 -19.82 9.80
C ALA A 152 -8.31 -20.82 9.10
N SER A 153 -8.87 -20.45 7.96
CA SER A 153 -9.67 -21.32 7.07
C SER A 153 -8.81 -21.99 6.01
#